data_AF-I0YJG8-F1
#
_entry.id   AF-I0YJG8-F1
#
_cell.length_a   1.000
_cell.length_b   1.000
_cell.length_c   1.000
_cell.angle_alpha   90.00
_cell.angle_beta   90.00
_cell.angle_gamma   90.00
#
_symmetry.space_group_name_H-M   'P 1'
#
loop_
_entity.id
_entity.type
_entity.pdbx_description
1 polymer ?
#
loop_
_entity_poly.entity_id
_entity_poly.type
_entity_poly.pdbx_seq_one_letter_code
_entity_poly.pdbx_strand_id
1 'polypeptide(L)'
;MSCLGCFDSTKLLGNGAQLLETGSQQASSVLLVLQQNPLLQDVCATVVAAAGAIALVKIFRALSSRGIVDQKLSRKLVHILAGPGFALCWPLFSADPNARFFAAIVPCLNLLRVLALGTGVIDDPKTVNAMSREGDKSELLRGPLYYVVVLLGATLVYWRESPVGVVVFSLMCGGDGLADIVGRRLGGRHKLPWNSSKSWAGSGAMFLGGSSMAIAFIAFFCSMGYFECDIAAMALGVAAIAAVATLIESLPINQKIDDNISVPGTVALLGFLLRSALLAA
;
A
#
# COMPACT_ATOMS: atom_id res chain seq x y z
N MET A 1 5.05 26.91 57.37
CA MET A 1 4.24 25.88 56.67
C MET A 1 3.17 26.62 55.88
N SER A 2 3.32 26.75 54.57
CA SER A 2 2.30 27.28 53.65
C SER A 2 2.27 26.40 52.41
N CYS A 3 1.07 26.03 52.00
CA CYS A 3 0.72 24.87 51.19
C CYS A 3 1.33 24.84 49.79
N LEU A 4 1.72 23.64 49.36
CA LEU A 4 1.90 23.28 47.95
C LEU A 4 0.61 23.50 47.18
N GLY A 5 0.74 24.11 46.00
CA GLY A 5 -0.35 24.47 45.10
C GLY A 5 -1.17 23.27 44.63
N CYS A 6 -2.48 23.46 44.66
CA CYS A 6 -3.45 22.58 44.03
C CYS A 6 -3.25 22.66 42.51
N PHE A 7 -2.78 21.57 41.90
CA PHE A 7 -2.61 21.45 40.45
C PHE A 7 -4.01 21.37 39.82
N ASP A 8 -4.41 22.43 39.13
CA ASP A 8 -5.76 22.64 38.59
C ASP A 8 -5.98 21.83 37.31
N SER A 9 -6.19 20.52 37.46
CA SER A 9 -6.47 19.56 36.38
C SER A 9 -7.64 19.97 35.48
N THR A 10 -8.57 20.78 36.01
CA THR A 10 -9.74 21.31 35.30
C THR A 10 -9.38 22.33 34.21
N LYS A 11 -8.35 23.16 34.40
CA LYS A 11 -7.87 24.11 33.37
C LYS A 11 -7.16 23.45 32.20
N LEU A 12 -6.38 22.39 32.46
CA LEU A 12 -5.71 21.62 31.42
C LEU A 12 -6.73 20.87 30.54
N LEU A 13 -7.78 20.31 31.15
CA LEU A 13 -8.88 19.65 30.44
C LEU A 13 -9.71 20.66 29.63
N GLY A 14 -10.00 21.85 30.17
CA GLY A 14 -10.71 22.92 29.46
C GLY A 14 -9.95 23.44 28.23
N ASN A 15 -8.65 23.70 28.36
CA ASN A 15 -7.81 24.12 27.24
C ASN A 15 -7.68 23.04 26.16
N GLY A 16 -7.62 21.75 26.56
CA GLY A 16 -7.60 20.63 25.64
C GLY A 16 -8.90 20.50 24.83
N ALA A 17 -10.05 20.62 25.49
CA ALA A 17 -11.35 20.59 24.83
C ALA A 17 -11.50 21.77 23.85
N GLN A 18 -11.07 22.97 24.26
CA GLN A 18 -11.16 24.17 23.43
C GLN A 18 -10.23 24.09 22.20
N LEU A 19 -9.01 23.57 22.34
CA LEU A 19 -8.09 23.32 21.20
C LEU A 19 -8.66 22.28 20.22
N LEU A 20 -9.32 21.24 20.73
CA LEU A 20 -9.97 20.22 19.90
C LEU A 20 -11.19 20.79 19.14
N GLU A 21 -12.01 21.61 19.80
CA GLU A 21 -13.15 22.29 19.16
C GLU A 21 -12.68 23.29 18.09
N THR A 22 -11.65 24.09 18.39
CA THR A 22 -11.11 25.06 17.44
C THR A 22 -10.50 24.35 16.23
N GLY A 23 -9.77 23.25 16.46
CA GLY A 23 -9.23 22.40 15.40
C GLY A 23 -10.32 21.73 14.55
N SER A 24 -11.40 21.25 15.18
CA SER A 24 -12.57 20.68 14.49
C SER A 24 -13.30 21.69 13.62
N GLN A 25 -13.50 22.92 14.12
CA GLN A 25 -14.12 24.01 13.35
C GLN A 25 -13.25 24.46 12.18
N GLN A 26 -11.94 24.58 12.37
CA GLN A 26 -11.00 24.90 11.29
C GLN A 26 -10.95 23.79 10.23
N ALA A 27 -10.91 22.52 10.65
CA ALA A 27 -10.96 21.38 9.73
C ALA A 27 -12.26 21.38 8.92
N SER A 28 -13.40 21.66 9.56
CA SER A 28 -14.71 21.71 8.91
C SER A 28 -14.81 22.83 7.88
N SER A 29 -14.25 24.01 8.18
CA SER A 29 -14.24 25.14 7.25
C SER A 29 -13.26 24.97 6.10
N VAL A 30 -12.09 24.35 6.33
CA VAL A 30 -11.18 23.93 5.26
C VAL A 30 -11.84 22.88 4.36
N LEU A 31 -12.51 21.88 4.94
CA LEU A 31 -13.22 20.85 4.18
C LEU A 31 -14.31 21.45 3.29
N LEU A 32 -15.07 22.42 3.81
CA LEU A 32 -16.09 23.16 3.05
C LEU A 32 -15.49 23.93 1.86
N VAL A 33 -14.35 24.61 2.05
CA VAL A 33 -13.65 25.32 0.96
C VAL A 33 -13.11 24.35 -0.09
N LEU A 34 -12.55 23.22 0.34
CA LEU A 34 -12.07 22.17 -0.58
C LEU A 34 -13.23 21.53 -1.36
N GLN A 35 -14.37 21.29 -0.73
CA GLN A 35 -15.58 20.78 -1.39
C GLN A 35 -16.13 21.76 -2.44
N GLN A 36 -15.94 23.07 -2.27
CA GLN A 36 -16.35 24.07 -3.25
C GLN A 36 -15.42 24.14 -4.47
N ASN A 37 -14.19 23.61 -4.38
CA ASN A 37 -13.22 23.62 -5.47
C ASN A 37 -12.53 22.26 -5.63
N PRO A 38 -13.13 21.34 -6.43
CA PRO A 38 -12.61 19.99 -6.63
C PRO A 38 -11.15 19.95 -7.08
N LEU A 39 -10.74 20.89 -7.95
CA LEU A 39 -9.36 21.00 -8.41
C LEU A 39 -8.39 21.29 -7.26
N LEU A 40 -8.72 22.26 -6.40
CA LEU A 40 -7.89 22.57 -5.24
C LEU A 40 -7.80 21.38 -4.28
N GLN A 41 -8.94 20.70 -4.05
CA GLN A 41 -8.97 19.47 -3.25
C GLN A 41 -8.02 18.42 -3.81
N ASP A 42 -8.07 18.15 -5.11
CA ASP A 42 -7.24 17.13 -5.75
C ASP A 42 -5.75 17.48 -5.71
N VAL A 43 -5.39 18.76 -5.92
CA VAL A 43 -4.01 19.23 -5.76
C VAL A 43 -3.52 19.04 -4.31
N CYS A 44 -4.33 19.43 -3.33
CA CYS A 44 -4.00 19.25 -1.92
C CYS A 44 -3.85 17.76 -1.56
N ALA A 45 -4.77 16.90 -2.03
CA ALA A 45 -4.72 15.46 -1.82
C ALA A 45 -3.48 14.83 -2.44
N THR A 46 -3.08 15.23 -3.66
CA THR A 46 -1.81 14.80 -4.28
C THR A 46 -0.61 15.18 -3.43
N VAL A 47 -0.56 16.42 -2.91
CA VAL A 47 0.54 16.88 -2.05
C VAL A 47 0.60 16.07 -0.76
N VAL A 48 -0.54 15.83 -0.10
CA VAL A 48 -0.63 15.03 1.12
C VAL A 48 -0.18 13.59 0.87
N ALA A 49 -0.68 12.95 -0.19
CA ALA A 49 -0.31 11.59 -0.56
C ALA A 49 1.18 11.47 -0.89
N ALA A 50 1.74 12.42 -1.65
CA ALA A 50 3.17 12.46 -1.96
C ALA A 50 4.02 12.66 -0.70
N ALA A 51 3.63 13.58 0.18
CA ALA A 51 4.31 13.83 1.45
C ALA A 51 4.28 12.58 2.35
N GLY A 52 3.13 11.89 2.43
CA GLY A 52 2.97 10.64 3.16
C GLY A 52 3.90 9.53 2.64
N ALA A 53 3.95 9.34 1.32
CA ALA A 53 4.84 8.37 0.69
C ALA A 53 6.33 8.69 0.99
N ILE A 54 6.74 9.96 0.88
CA ILE A 54 8.10 10.40 1.21
C ILE A 54 8.41 10.18 2.69
N ALA A 55 7.47 10.53 3.58
CA ALA A 55 7.62 10.36 5.02
C ALA A 55 7.80 8.89 5.39
N LEU A 56 6.98 7.99 4.84
CA LEU A 56 7.09 6.55 5.05
C LEU A 56 8.50 6.03 4.71
N VAL A 57 9.01 6.36 3.51
CA VAL A 57 10.35 5.95 3.07
C VAL A 57 11.43 6.54 3.99
N LYS A 58 11.31 7.82 4.37
CA LYS A 58 12.27 8.48 5.27
C LYS A 58 12.30 7.83 6.66
N ILE A 59 11.15 7.47 7.22
CA ILE A 59 11.04 6.80 8.51
C ILE A 59 11.77 5.45 8.48
N PHE A 60 11.45 4.59 7.51
CA PHE A 60 12.07 3.26 7.40
C PHE A 60 13.56 3.32 7.05
N ARG A 61 13.98 4.33 6.29
CA ARG A 61 15.40 4.62 6.05
C ARG A 61 16.10 5.05 7.34
N ALA A 62 15.50 5.93 8.14
CA ALA A 62 16.07 6.36 9.41
C ALA A 62 16.20 5.19 10.40
N LEU A 63 15.16 4.34 10.50
CA LEU A 63 15.19 3.13 11.32
C LEU A 63 16.30 2.17 10.87
N SER A 64 16.49 2.00 9.56
CA SER A 64 17.53 1.14 9.02
C SER A 64 18.94 1.71 9.23
N SER A 65 19.14 3.01 9.03
CA SER A 65 20.43 3.66 9.28
C SER A 65 20.87 3.64 10.75
N ARG A 66 19.91 3.49 11.67
CA ARG A 66 20.16 3.35 13.11
C ARG A 66 20.36 1.90 13.55
N GLY A 67 20.31 0.94 12.62
CA GLY A 67 20.44 -0.49 12.91
C GLY A 67 19.24 -1.09 13.65
N ILE A 68 18.12 -0.38 13.77
CA ILE A 68 16.90 -0.89 14.45
C ILE A 68 16.21 -1.94 13.58
N VAL A 69 16.22 -1.74 12.25
CA VAL A 69 15.62 -2.65 11.27
C VAL A 69 16.63 -2.96 10.19
N ASP A 70 16.84 -4.24 9.89
CA ASP A 70 17.73 -4.64 8.80
C ASP A 70 17.22 -4.13 7.45
N GLN A 71 18.15 -3.86 6.52
CA GLN A 71 17.83 -3.25 5.24
C GLN A 71 16.86 -4.09 4.39
N LYS A 72 16.93 -5.42 4.47
CA LYS A 72 16.03 -6.32 3.72
C LYS A 72 14.62 -6.25 4.27
N LEU A 73 14.45 -6.22 5.59
CA LEU A 73 13.17 -6.02 6.27
C LEU A 73 12.62 -4.62 6.01
N SER A 74 13.45 -3.58 6.11
CA SER A 74 13.04 -2.20 5.82
C SER A 74 12.44 -2.04 4.43
N ARG A 75 13.13 -2.56 3.39
CA ARG A 75 12.61 -2.58 2.01
C ARG A 75 11.27 -3.28 1.89
N LYS A 76 11.10 -4.42 2.57
CA LYS A 76 9.85 -5.20 2.54
C LYS A 76 8.73 -4.56 3.34
N LEU A 77 9.01 -3.86 4.44
CA LEU A 77 8.01 -3.05 5.15
C LEU A 77 7.54 -1.87 4.32
N VAL A 78 8.45 -1.17 3.61
CA VAL A 78 8.06 -0.12 2.66
C VAL A 78 7.20 -0.70 1.54
N HIS A 79 7.54 -1.88 1.00
CA HIS A 79 6.73 -2.58 -0.01
C HIS A 79 5.30 -2.88 0.48
N ILE A 80 5.18 -3.37 1.71
CA ILE A 80 3.88 -3.69 2.32
C ILE A 80 3.05 -2.44 2.61
N LEU A 81 3.69 -1.33 3.01
CA LEU A 81 2.98 -0.16 3.53
C LEU A 81 2.77 0.96 2.49
N ALA A 82 3.61 1.08 1.45
CA ALA A 82 3.55 2.21 0.52
C ALA A 82 2.27 2.22 -0.32
N GLY A 83 1.92 1.10 -0.94
CA GLY A 83 0.69 0.95 -1.72
C GLY A 83 -0.57 1.14 -0.88
N PRO A 84 -0.76 0.38 0.22
CA PRO A 84 -1.86 0.56 1.15
C PRO A 84 -1.96 1.98 1.72
N GLY A 85 -0.83 2.57 2.15
CA GLY A 85 -0.80 3.93 2.66
C GLY A 85 -1.23 4.96 1.61
N PHE A 86 -0.84 4.76 0.35
CA PHE A 86 -1.31 5.57 -0.77
C PHE A 86 -2.81 5.38 -1.05
N ALA A 87 -3.32 4.14 -1.01
CA ALA A 87 -4.74 3.84 -1.20
C ALA A 87 -5.61 4.45 -0.08
N LEU A 88 -5.12 4.52 1.15
CA LEU A 88 -5.80 5.22 2.26
C LEU A 88 -5.95 6.73 2.03
N CYS A 89 -5.15 7.32 1.13
CA CYS A 89 -5.31 8.72 0.73
C CYS A 89 -6.34 8.91 -0.40
N TRP A 90 -6.80 7.85 -1.08
CA TRP A 90 -7.76 7.97 -2.19
C TRP A 90 -9.08 8.65 -1.82
N PRO A 91 -9.61 8.51 -0.58
CA PRO A 91 -10.79 9.26 -0.18
C PRO A 91 -10.60 10.75 0.02
N LEU A 92 -9.35 11.25 0.08
CA LEU A 92 -9.07 12.68 0.18
C LEU A 92 -9.34 13.42 -1.14
N PHE A 93 -9.28 12.70 -2.26
CA PHE A 93 -9.53 13.24 -3.59
C PHE A 93 -11.01 13.53 -3.80
N SER A 94 -11.31 14.55 -4.59
CA SER A 94 -12.66 14.99 -4.94
C SER A 94 -13.47 13.88 -5.61
N ALA A 95 -14.79 14.03 -5.69
CA ALA A 95 -15.67 13.08 -6.38
C ALA A 95 -15.58 13.18 -7.93
N ASP A 96 -14.76 14.07 -8.47
CA ASP A 96 -14.58 14.22 -9.91
C ASP A 96 -13.99 12.93 -10.53
N PRO A 97 -14.53 12.41 -11.65
CA PRO A 97 -13.96 11.26 -12.35
C PRO A 97 -12.49 11.44 -12.77
N ASN A 98 -12.03 12.68 -12.93
CA ASN A 98 -10.66 13.01 -13.29
C ASN A 98 -9.70 13.06 -12.10
N ALA A 99 -10.19 12.96 -10.85
CA ALA A 99 -9.36 13.00 -9.65
C ALA A 99 -8.31 11.86 -9.63
N ARG A 100 -8.60 10.73 -10.31
CA ARG A 100 -7.63 9.64 -10.51
C ARG A 100 -6.35 10.08 -11.22
N PHE A 101 -6.41 11.07 -12.12
CA PHE A 101 -5.23 11.58 -12.81
C PHE A 101 -4.35 12.40 -11.87
N PHE A 102 -4.94 13.15 -10.94
CA PHE A 102 -4.20 13.86 -9.89
C PHE A 102 -3.54 12.87 -8.92
N ALA A 103 -4.25 11.83 -8.53
CA ALA A 103 -3.66 10.78 -7.68
C ALA A 103 -2.53 10.05 -8.39
N ALA A 104 -2.68 9.77 -9.69
CA ALA A 104 -1.67 9.10 -10.52
C ALA A 104 -0.36 9.89 -10.64
N ILE A 105 -0.35 11.20 -10.37
CA ILE A 105 0.89 11.99 -10.29
C ILE A 105 1.87 11.37 -9.28
N VAL A 106 1.38 10.88 -8.13
CA VAL A 106 2.24 10.31 -7.07
C VAL A 106 3.02 9.07 -7.55
N PRO A 107 2.38 7.98 -8.02
CA PRO A 107 3.11 6.85 -8.58
C PRO A 107 3.84 7.20 -9.88
N CYS A 108 3.37 8.16 -10.68
CA CYS A 108 4.09 8.60 -11.89
C CYS A 108 5.42 9.28 -11.55
N LEU A 109 5.46 10.18 -10.57
CA LEU A 109 6.71 10.79 -10.09
C LEU A 109 7.65 9.73 -9.51
N ASN A 110 7.11 8.74 -8.80
CA ASN A 110 7.91 7.63 -8.29
C ASN A 110 8.45 6.74 -9.43
N LEU A 111 7.67 6.53 -10.50
CA LEU A 111 8.09 5.80 -11.69
C LEU A 111 9.28 6.48 -12.36
N LEU A 112 9.16 7.78 -12.62
CA LEU A 112 10.24 8.59 -13.18
C LEU A 112 11.49 8.56 -12.29
N ARG A 113 11.32 8.65 -10.97
CA ARG A 113 12.42 8.57 -10.02
C ARG A 113 13.14 7.21 -10.08
N VAL A 114 12.39 6.10 -10.07
CA VAL A 114 12.95 4.74 -10.13
C VAL A 114 13.67 4.51 -11.46
N LEU A 115 13.10 4.97 -12.58
CA LEU A 115 13.75 4.91 -13.89
C LEU A 115 15.05 5.71 -13.93
N ALA A 116 15.05 6.94 -13.42
CA ALA A 116 16.22 7.81 -13.41
C ALA A 116 17.36 7.25 -12.54
N LEU A 117 17.03 6.66 -11.38
CA LEU A 117 18.01 5.98 -10.53
C LEU A 117 18.53 4.68 -11.17
N GLY A 118 17.63 3.86 -11.72
CA GLY A 118 17.98 2.57 -12.28
C GLY A 118 18.82 2.65 -13.56
N THR A 119 18.57 3.67 -14.39
CA THR A 119 19.39 3.99 -15.57
C THR A 119 20.69 4.73 -15.22
N GLY A 120 20.78 5.28 -14.00
CA GLY A 120 21.93 6.07 -13.54
C GLY A 120 21.96 7.51 -14.05
N VAL A 121 20.83 8.04 -14.52
CA VAL A 121 20.66 9.47 -14.81
C VAL A 121 20.80 10.30 -13.52
N ILE A 122 20.31 9.75 -12.39
CA ILE A 122 20.50 10.31 -11.05
C ILE A 122 21.45 9.41 -10.27
N ASP A 123 22.51 9.98 -9.72
CA ASP A 123 23.43 9.30 -8.82
C ASP A 123 23.04 9.53 -7.35
N ASP A 124 22.32 8.58 -6.76
CA ASP A 124 22.03 8.54 -5.32
C ASP A 124 22.25 7.11 -4.78
N PRO A 125 23.50 6.77 -4.43
CA PRO A 125 23.86 5.44 -3.94
C PRO A 125 23.08 5.04 -2.68
N LYS A 126 22.69 6.02 -1.84
CA LYS A 126 21.97 5.74 -0.60
C LYS A 126 20.54 5.26 -0.89
N THR A 127 19.87 5.87 -1.87
CA THR A 127 18.53 5.44 -2.28
C THR A 127 18.60 4.13 -3.08
N VAL A 128 19.59 3.96 -3.95
CA VAL A 128 19.81 2.70 -4.67
C VAL A 128 20.00 1.54 -3.70
N ASN A 129 20.86 1.69 -2.69
CA ASN A 129 21.06 0.68 -1.66
C ASN A 129 19.75 0.38 -0.92
N ALA A 130 18.98 1.39 -0.52
CA ALA A 130 17.72 1.15 0.19
C ALA A 130 16.68 0.36 -0.63
N MET A 131 16.74 0.41 -1.96
CA MET A 131 15.76 -0.21 -2.86
C MET A 131 16.25 -1.50 -3.54
N SER A 132 17.55 -1.75 -3.59
CA SER A 132 18.16 -2.95 -4.20
C SER A 132 18.54 -4.00 -3.14
N ARG A 133 18.83 -5.22 -3.57
CA ARG A 133 19.32 -6.32 -2.72
C ARG A 133 20.83 -6.28 -2.58
N GLU A 134 21.54 -5.98 -3.66
CA GLU A 134 23.00 -6.06 -3.75
C GLU A 134 23.66 -4.68 -3.95
N GLY A 135 22.87 -3.60 -3.96
CA GLY A 135 23.38 -2.25 -4.22
C GLY A 135 23.46 -1.91 -5.71
N ASP A 136 23.03 -2.81 -6.60
CA ASP A 136 23.02 -2.55 -8.05
C ASP A 136 21.80 -1.71 -8.44
N LYS A 137 22.05 -0.60 -9.13
CA LYS A 137 21.02 0.27 -9.71
C LYS A 137 20.12 -0.48 -10.70
N SER A 138 20.63 -1.49 -11.41
CA SER A 138 19.84 -2.23 -12.39
C SER A 138 18.67 -3.00 -11.76
N GLU A 139 18.78 -3.38 -10.47
CA GLU A 139 17.70 -4.03 -9.74
C GLU A 139 16.45 -3.15 -9.59
N LEU A 140 16.62 -1.83 -9.59
CA LEU A 140 15.49 -0.89 -9.52
C LEU A 140 14.58 -1.01 -10.74
N LEU A 141 15.12 -1.44 -11.89
CA LEU A 141 14.37 -1.64 -13.14
C LEU A 141 13.62 -2.98 -13.18
N ARG A 142 13.64 -3.76 -12.10
CA ARG A 142 12.90 -5.03 -11.95
C ARG A 142 11.75 -4.85 -10.96
N GLY A 143 11.76 -5.58 -9.84
CA GLY A 143 10.70 -5.56 -8.83
C GLY A 143 10.20 -4.15 -8.44
N PRO A 144 11.08 -3.18 -8.09
CA PRO A 144 10.65 -1.83 -7.75
C PRO A 144 9.93 -1.10 -8.88
N LEU A 145 10.40 -1.24 -10.13
CA LEU A 145 9.74 -0.64 -11.30
C LEU A 145 8.36 -1.27 -11.54
N TYR A 146 8.30 -2.61 -11.54
CA TYR A 146 7.05 -3.34 -11.75
C TYR A 146 6.00 -3.01 -10.69
N TYR A 147 6.41 -2.92 -9.44
CA TYR A 147 5.56 -2.49 -8.34
C TYR A 147 4.90 -1.14 -8.61
N VAL A 148 5.68 -0.14 -9.04
CA VAL A 148 5.17 1.21 -9.30
C VAL A 148 4.26 1.22 -10.54
N VAL A 149 4.59 0.46 -11.59
CA VAL A 149 3.74 0.32 -12.78
C VAL A 149 2.38 -0.30 -12.42
N VAL A 150 2.36 -1.34 -11.57
CA VAL A 150 1.12 -1.96 -11.12
C VAL A 150 0.30 -1.00 -10.27
N LEU A 151 0.91 -0.24 -9.34
CA LEU A 151 0.18 0.78 -8.58
C LEU A 151 -0.39 1.89 -9.47
N LEU A 152 0.37 2.34 -10.47
CA LEU A 152 -0.09 3.33 -11.45
C LEU A 152 -1.27 2.78 -12.27
N GLY A 153 -1.17 1.55 -12.76
CA GLY A 153 -2.25 0.87 -13.47
C GLY A 153 -3.49 0.69 -12.60
N ALA A 154 -3.32 0.27 -11.34
CA ALA A 154 -4.40 0.14 -10.38
C ALA A 154 -5.11 1.49 -10.13
N THR A 155 -4.33 2.57 -10.05
CA THR A 155 -4.84 3.94 -9.87
C THR A 155 -5.65 4.41 -11.08
N LEU A 156 -5.14 4.22 -12.30
CA LEU A 156 -5.76 4.76 -13.51
C LEU A 156 -6.95 3.93 -14.01
N VAL A 157 -6.84 2.59 -13.92
CA VAL A 157 -7.81 1.65 -14.52
C VAL A 157 -8.90 1.27 -13.53
N TYR A 158 -8.52 0.87 -12.32
CA TYR A 158 -9.46 0.36 -11.32
C TYR A 158 -9.96 1.48 -10.40
N TRP A 159 -9.05 2.35 -9.96
CA TRP A 159 -9.33 3.45 -9.04
C TRP A 159 -10.05 2.98 -7.75
N ARG A 160 -10.67 3.89 -7.00
CA ARG A 160 -11.25 3.60 -5.68
C ARG A 160 -12.64 2.99 -5.72
N GLU A 161 -13.28 2.98 -6.89
CA GLU A 161 -14.61 2.41 -7.12
C GLU A 161 -14.56 0.95 -7.60
N SER A 162 -13.38 0.33 -7.68
CA SER A 162 -13.24 -1.06 -8.15
C SER A 162 -12.65 -1.99 -7.09
N PRO A 163 -13.43 -2.97 -6.61
CA PRO A 163 -12.93 -4.02 -5.72
C PRO A 163 -11.76 -4.81 -6.31
N VAL A 164 -11.73 -5.00 -7.63
CA VAL A 164 -10.65 -5.72 -8.32
C VAL A 164 -9.31 -5.01 -8.09
N GLY A 165 -9.26 -3.69 -8.25
CA GLY A 165 -8.04 -2.91 -7.98
C GLY A 165 -7.57 -3.04 -6.54
N VAL A 166 -8.51 -3.07 -5.59
CA VAL A 166 -8.24 -3.28 -4.16
C VAL A 166 -7.60 -4.63 -3.91
N VAL A 167 -8.11 -5.71 -4.51
CA VAL A 167 -7.53 -7.05 -4.38
C VAL A 167 -6.14 -7.13 -5.04
N VAL A 168 -5.97 -6.51 -6.23
CA VAL A 168 -4.69 -6.46 -6.96
C VAL A 168 -3.58 -5.87 -6.11
N PHE A 169 -3.75 -4.64 -5.60
CA PHE A 169 -2.68 -4.04 -4.80
C PHE A 169 -2.55 -4.75 -3.46
N SER A 170 -3.63 -5.31 -2.89
CA SER A 170 -3.55 -5.97 -1.58
C SER A 170 -2.72 -7.25 -1.62
N LEU A 171 -2.93 -8.09 -2.63
CA LEU A 171 -2.15 -9.32 -2.82
C LEU A 171 -0.71 -9.02 -3.24
N MET A 172 -0.47 -7.99 -4.06
CA MET A 172 0.89 -7.58 -4.40
C MET A 172 1.65 -6.97 -3.21
N CYS A 173 1.03 -6.04 -2.46
CA CYS A 173 1.74 -5.32 -1.39
C CYS A 173 1.89 -6.20 -0.15
N GLY A 174 0.78 -6.73 0.37
CA GLY A 174 0.80 -7.46 1.64
C GLY A 174 0.94 -8.95 1.45
N GLY A 175 0.30 -9.55 0.45
CA GLY A 175 0.51 -10.95 0.12
C GLY A 175 2.01 -11.25 -0.10
N ASP A 176 2.60 -10.73 -1.18
CA ASP A 176 4.01 -10.99 -1.53
C ASP A 176 4.96 -10.51 -0.41
N GLY A 177 4.68 -9.32 0.14
CA GLY A 177 5.48 -8.74 1.20
C GLY A 177 5.53 -9.63 2.46
N LEU A 178 4.38 -10.12 2.93
CA LEU A 178 4.30 -10.99 4.11
C LEU A 178 4.81 -12.40 3.81
N ALA A 179 4.56 -12.94 2.61
CA ALA A 179 5.08 -14.23 2.18
C ALA A 179 6.60 -14.29 2.30
N ASP A 180 7.25 -13.22 1.87
CA ASP A 180 8.69 -13.06 1.89
C ASP A 180 9.25 -12.86 3.33
N ILE A 181 8.59 -12.06 4.19
CA ILE A 181 9.00 -11.89 5.60
C ILE A 181 8.81 -13.19 6.39
N VAL A 182 7.63 -13.79 6.34
CA VAL A 182 7.28 -14.99 7.10
C VAL A 182 8.02 -16.21 6.57
N GLY A 183 8.11 -16.35 5.24
CA GLY A 183 8.83 -17.46 4.60
C GLY A 183 10.31 -17.49 4.96
N ARG A 184 10.96 -16.32 5.10
CA ARG A 184 12.35 -16.27 5.60
C ARG A 184 12.48 -16.61 7.08
N ARG A 185 11.54 -16.17 7.91
CA ARG A 185 11.61 -16.35 9.37
C ARG A 185 11.23 -17.76 9.82
N LEU A 186 10.20 -18.34 9.21
CA LEU A 186 9.57 -19.59 9.65
C LEU A 186 9.68 -20.73 8.61
N GLY A 187 9.99 -20.40 7.35
CA GLY A 187 9.96 -21.35 6.23
C GLY A 187 11.22 -22.17 5.99
N GLY A 188 12.23 -22.09 6.86
CA GLY A 188 13.52 -22.75 6.67
C GLY A 188 13.44 -24.29 6.62
N ARG A 189 12.61 -24.89 7.50
CA ARG A 189 12.47 -26.36 7.61
C ARG A 189 11.46 -26.98 6.64
N HIS A 190 10.48 -26.20 6.18
CA HIS A 190 9.35 -26.71 5.38
C HIS A 190 9.26 -25.98 4.04
N LYS A 191 10.16 -26.36 3.11
CA LYS A 191 10.18 -25.86 1.74
C LYS A 191 9.11 -26.55 0.88
N LEU A 192 8.73 -25.91 -0.22
CA LEU A 192 7.81 -26.50 -1.17
C LEU A 192 8.54 -27.56 -2.02
N PRO A 193 7.92 -28.71 -2.31
CA PRO A 193 8.59 -29.79 -3.03
C PRO A 193 8.91 -29.44 -4.50
N TRP A 194 8.17 -28.50 -5.10
CA TRP A 194 8.42 -28.01 -6.46
C TRP A 194 9.23 -26.71 -6.53
N ASN A 195 9.47 -26.04 -5.40
CA ASN A 195 10.20 -24.78 -5.36
C ASN A 195 10.93 -24.58 -4.02
N SER A 196 12.22 -24.88 -4.01
CA SER A 196 13.08 -24.77 -2.82
C SER A 196 13.32 -23.33 -2.37
N SER A 197 13.06 -22.33 -3.23
CA SER A 197 13.17 -20.91 -2.86
C SER A 197 11.98 -20.43 -2.01
N LYS A 198 10.83 -21.13 -2.08
CA LYS A 198 9.59 -20.81 -1.39
C LYS A 198 9.31 -21.82 -0.27
N SER A 199 8.33 -21.53 0.58
CA SER A 199 8.03 -22.34 1.77
C SER A 199 6.55 -22.34 2.09
N TRP A 200 6.08 -23.39 2.76
CA TRP A 200 4.70 -23.50 3.22
C TRP A 200 4.29 -22.33 4.12
N ALA A 201 5.19 -21.89 5.01
CA ALA A 201 4.94 -20.74 5.87
C ALA A 201 4.78 -19.44 5.07
N GLY A 202 5.58 -19.25 4.01
CA GLY A 202 5.46 -18.11 3.10
C GLY A 202 4.15 -18.13 2.32
N SER A 203 3.77 -19.28 1.74
CA SER A 203 2.50 -19.42 1.02
C SER A 203 1.28 -19.22 1.93
N GLY A 204 1.33 -19.69 3.18
CA GLY A 204 0.29 -19.39 4.17
C GLY A 204 0.17 -17.89 4.46
N ALA A 205 1.31 -17.19 4.58
CA ALA A 205 1.33 -15.74 4.79
C ALA A 205 0.86 -14.95 3.56
N MET A 206 1.20 -15.40 2.34
CA MET A 206 0.68 -14.86 1.08
C MET A 206 -0.86 -14.89 1.09
N PHE A 207 -1.42 -16.09 1.32
CA PHE A 207 -2.84 -16.33 1.27
C PHE A 207 -3.59 -15.56 2.37
N LEU A 208 -3.19 -15.76 3.63
CA LEU A 208 -3.91 -15.17 4.77
C LEU A 208 -3.69 -13.67 4.86
N GLY A 209 -2.45 -13.21 4.73
CA GLY A 209 -2.11 -11.79 4.83
C GLY A 209 -2.69 -10.98 3.68
N GLY A 210 -2.57 -11.51 2.46
CA GLY A 210 -3.15 -10.92 1.27
C GLY A 210 -4.68 -10.85 1.32
N SER A 211 -5.36 -11.96 1.65
CA SER A 211 -6.82 -12.00 1.77
C SER A 211 -7.33 -11.08 2.87
N SER A 212 -6.69 -11.09 4.04
CA SER A 212 -7.10 -10.25 5.17
C SER A 212 -7.00 -8.76 4.83
N MET A 213 -5.92 -8.36 4.16
CA MET A 213 -5.78 -6.96 3.75
C MET A 213 -6.77 -6.58 2.65
N ALA A 214 -7.00 -7.46 1.68
CA ALA A 214 -8.01 -7.21 0.64
C ALA A 214 -9.40 -7.03 1.26
N ILE A 215 -9.82 -7.91 2.17
CA ILE A 215 -11.10 -7.80 2.88
C ILE A 215 -11.16 -6.52 3.71
N ALA A 216 -10.10 -6.16 4.42
CA ALA A 216 -10.04 -4.94 5.22
C ALA A 216 -10.19 -3.68 4.36
N PHE A 217 -9.49 -3.61 3.22
CA PHE A 217 -9.63 -2.47 2.31
C PHE A 217 -10.97 -2.45 1.59
N ILE A 218 -11.51 -3.60 1.20
CA ILE A 218 -12.88 -3.70 0.68
C ILE A 218 -13.81 -3.07 1.71
N ALA A 219 -13.83 -3.57 2.95
CA ALA A 219 -14.68 -3.04 4.02
C ALA A 219 -14.49 -1.53 4.26
N PHE A 220 -13.25 -1.03 4.17
CA PHE A 220 -12.96 0.39 4.26
C PHE A 220 -13.61 1.20 3.12
N PHE A 221 -13.39 0.83 1.86
CA PHE A 221 -13.97 1.54 0.72
C PHE A 221 -15.51 1.39 0.67
N CYS A 222 -16.05 0.26 1.14
CA CYS A 222 -17.49 0.06 1.37
C CYS A 222 -18.05 1.07 2.38
N SER A 223 -17.39 1.23 3.54
CA SER A 223 -17.85 2.17 4.57
C SER A 223 -17.81 3.63 4.11
N MET A 224 -17.00 3.93 3.09
CA MET A 224 -16.91 5.24 2.46
C MET A 224 -17.89 5.41 1.28
N GLY A 225 -18.68 4.38 0.95
CA GLY A 225 -19.71 4.42 -0.08
C GLY A 225 -19.22 4.35 -1.52
N TYR A 226 -17.99 3.84 -1.76
CA TYR A 226 -17.43 3.77 -3.12
C TYR A 226 -17.97 2.62 -3.96
N PHE A 227 -18.42 1.54 -3.33
CA PHE A 227 -19.11 0.42 -3.98
C PHE A 227 -19.94 -0.36 -2.96
N GLU A 228 -20.94 -1.08 -3.45
CA GLU A 228 -21.80 -1.95 -2.62
C GLU A 228 -21.10 -3.27 -2.29
N CYS A 229 -21.42 -3.81 -1.11
CA CYS A 229 -20.64 -4.87 -0.52
C CYS A 229 -21.48 -5.90 0.20
N ASP A 230 -21.48 -7.11 -0.35
CA ASP A 230 -21.70 -8.33 0.43
C ASP A 230 -20.32 -8.86 0.84
N ILE A 231 -19.87 -8.50 2.04
CA ILE A 231 -18.55 -8.90 2.56
C ILE A 231 -18.40 -10.42 2.59
N ALA A 232 -19.47 -11.17 2.86
CA ALA A 232 -19.39 -12.63 2.92
C ALA A 232 -19.18 -13.23 1.53
N ALA A 233 -19.94 -12.78 0.52
CA ALA A 233 -19.77 -13.22 -0.86
C ALA A 233 -18.41 -12.78 -1.44
N MET A 234 -18.02 -11.52 -1.21
CA MET A 234 -16.73 -10.99 -1.67
C MET A 234 -15.55 -11.69 -1.00
N ALA A 235 -15.64 -12.07 0.28
CA ALA A 235 -14.58 -12.79 0.97
C ALA A 235 -14.29 -14.17 0.32
N LEU A 236 -15.33 -14.87 -0.16
CA LEU A 236 -15.14 -16.12 -0.91
C LEU A 236 -14.44 -15.87 -2.26
N GLY A 237 -14.84 -14.82 -2.99
CA GLY A 237 -14.17 -14.41 -4.23
C GLY A 237 -12.70 -14.04 -4.01
N VAL A 238 -12.43 -13.25 -2.97
CA VAL A 238 -11.06 -12.88 -2.55
C VAL A 238 -10.25 -14.12 -2.19
N ALA A 239 -10.80 -15.03 -1.40
CA ALA A 239 -10.11 -16.27 -1.02
C ALA A 239 -9.78 -17.13 -2.24
N ALA A 240 -10.70 -17.28 -3.20
CA ALA A 240 -10.46 -18.02 -4.43
C ALA A 240 -9.31 -17.39 -5.25
N ILE A 241 -9.33 -16.06 -5.42
CA ILE A 241 -8.29 -15.33 -6.15
C ILE A 241 -6.95 -15.42 -5.43
N ALA A 242 -6.93 -15.24 -4.10
CA ALA A 242 -5.73 -15.32 -3.29
C ALA A 242 -5.13 -16.73 -3.30
N ALA A 243 -5.95 -17.78 -3.33
CA ALA A 243 -5.48 -19.16 -3.45
C ALA A 243 -4.74 -19.37 -4.77
N VAL A 244 -5.32 -18.94 -5.90
CA VAL A 244 -4.66 -19.07 -7.21
C VAL A 244 -3.40 -18.19 -7.29
N ALA A 245 -3.46 -16.95 -6.79
CA ALA A 245 -2.29 -16.08 -6.74
C ALA A 245 -1.15 -16.69 -5.89
N THR A 246 -1.48 -17.33 -4.78
CA THR A 246 -0.52 -18.05 -3.93
C THR A 246 0.07 -19.26 -4.65
N LEU A 247 -0.75 -20.00 -5.41
CA LEU A 247 -0.25 -21.09 -6.24
C LEU A 247 0.73 -20.57 -7.30
N ILE A 248 0.40 -19.50 -8.01
CA ILE A 248 1.29 -18.88 -9.01
C ILE A 248 2.60 -18.40 -8.38
N GLU A 249 2.54 -17.72 -7.24
CA GLU A 249 3.72 -17.28 -6.47
C GLU A 249 4.61 -18.46 -6.03
N SER A 250 3.98 -19.61 -5.77
CA SER A 250 4.69 -20.82 -5.33
C SER A 250 5.49 -21.50 -6.44
N LEU A 251 5.13 -21.28 -7.70
CA LEU A 251 5.76 -21.96 -8.85
C LEU A 251 7.18 -21.43 -9.09
N PRO A 252 8.10 -22.26 -9.63
CA PRO A 252 9.48 -21.84 -9.94
C PRO A 252 9.56 -21.00 -11.23
N ILE A 253 8.67 -20.01 -11.39
CA ILE A 253 8.57 -19.12 -12.57
C ILE A 253 9.27 -17.78 -12.31
N ASN A 254 9.52 -17.44 -11.05
CA ASN A 254 10.10 -16.17 -10.61
C ASN A 254 11.47 -15.82 -11.24
N GLN A 255 12.19 -16.81 -11.78
CA GLN A 255 13.43 -16.59 -12.52
C GLN A 255 13.21 -15.97 -13.92
N LYS A 256 12.00 -16.12 -14.49
CA LYS A 256 11.61 -15.63 -15.82
C LYS A 256 10.63 -14.45 -15.74
N ILE A 257 9.70 -14.48 -14.78
CA ILE A 257 8.69 -13.44 -14.59
C ILE A 257 8.69 -13.04 -13.12
N ASP A 258 8.96 -11.77 -12.83
CA ASP A 258 8.99 -11.25 -11.46
C ASP A 258 7.61 -11.42 -10.78
N ASP A 259 7.62 -11.75 -9.48
CA ASP A 259 6.40 -11.93 -8.69
C ASP A 259 5.53 -10.65 -8.67
N ASN A 260 6.16 -9.48 -8.82
CA ASN A 260 5.46 -8.18 -8.94
C ASN A 260 4.76 -7.97 -10.30
N ILE A 261 4.86 -8.92 -11.23
CA ILE A 261 4.07 -8.94 -12.48
C ILE A 261 3.11 -10.13 -12.44
N SER A 262 3.61 -11.33 -12.15
CA SER A 262 2.83 -12.57 -12.25
C SER A 262 1.64 -12.57 -11.28
N VAL A 263 1.85 -12.14 -10.04
CA VAL A 263 0.80 -12.06 -9.02
C VAL A 263 -0.27 -11.02 -9.41
N PRO A 264 0.04 -9.72 -9.56
CA PRO A 264 -1.00 -8.73 -9.87
C PRO A 264 -1.66 -8.97 -11.22
N GLY A 265 -0.95 -9.50 -12.23
CA GLY A 265 -1.55 -9.89 -13.51
C GLY A 265 -2.56 -11.03 -13.36
N THR A 266 -2.22 -12.07 -12.60
CA THR A 266 -3.15 -13.18 -12.29
C THR A 266 -4.38 -12.67 -11.54
N VAL A 267 -4.17 -11.81 -10.54
CA VAL A 267 -5.25 -11.25 -9.72
C VAL A 267 -6.16 -10.35 -10.54
N ALA A 268 -5.61 -9.52 -11.42
CA ALA A 268 -6.38 -8.67 -12.32
C ALA A 268 -7.24 -9.50 -13.28
N LEU A 269 -6.66 -10.55 -13.88
CA LEU A 269 -7.36 -11.46 -14.78
C LEU A 269 -8.49 -12.19 -14.04
N LEU A 270 -8.20 -12.82 -12.90
CA LEU A 270 -9.20 -13.56 -12.12
C LEU A 270 -10.26 -12.63 -11.54
N GLY A 271 -9.88 -11.44 -11.08
CA GLY A 271 -10.84 -10.44 -10.60
C GLY A 271 -11.79 -9.98 -11.69
N PHE A 272 -11.31 -9.88 -12.93
CA PHE A 272 -12.18 -9.60 -14.08
C PHE A 272 -13.11 -10.78 -14.42
N LEU A 273 -12.61 -12.02 -14.38
CA LEU A 273 -13.39 -13.23 -14.66
C LEU A 273 -14.42 -13.52 -13.57
N LEU A 274 -14.06 -13.29 -12.31
CA LEU A 274 -14.88 -13.47 -11.12
C LEU A 274 -15.54 -12.16 -10.70
N ARG A 275 -15.68 -11.19 -11.61
CA ARG A 275 -16.25 -9.88 -11.29
C ARG A 275 -17.65 -9.96 -10.70
N SER A 276 -18.45 -10.95 -11.07
CA SER A 276 -19.79 -11.17 -10.50
C SER A 276 -19.77 -11.66 -9.05
N ALA A 277 -18.64 -12.20 -8.58
CA ALA A 277 -18.44 -12.57 -7.18
C ALA A 277 -17.80 -11.42 -6.37
N LEU A 278 -17.14 -10.46 -7.04
CA LEU A 278 -16.51 -9.28 -6.42
C LEU A 278 -17.34 -8.00 -6.50
N LEU A 279 -18.27 -7.93 -7.45
CA LEU A 279 -19.29 -6.92 -7.54
C LEU A 279 -20.54 -7.63 -7.06
N ALA A 280 -20.94 -7.40 -5.82
CA ALA A 280 -22.26 -7.79 -5.38
C ALA A 280 -23.27 -7.20 -6.38
N ALA A 281 -24.18 -8.05 -6.86
CA ALA A 281 -25.29 -7.64 -7.72
C ALA A 281 -26.29 -6.79 -6.93
#